data_AF-R2XKU3-F1
#
_entry.id   AF-R2XKU3-F1
#
_cell.length_a   1.000
_cell.length_b   1.000
_cell.length_c   1.000
_cell.angle_alpha   90.00
_cell.angle_beta   90.00
_cell.angle_gamma   90.00
#
_symmetry.space_group_name_H-M   'P 1'
#
loop_
_entity.id
_entity.type
_entity.pdbx_description
1 polymer ?
#
loop_
_entity_poly.entity_id
_entity_poly.type
_entity_poly.pdbx_seq_one_letter_code
_entity_poly.pdbx_strand_id
1 'polypeptide(L)'
;MTLNNRKINTAELLSIVNNSDGVYERDLLKLLNCNDSRLNNILANYASDKVIKKDKIKQNYYYKSKIDLNNLESTQNLVSFMDIINKFRIKYSRVSLKKDSKTKEKSLFIDTIIDFKDVLRKYKLKVSNIHYDNLDDLKIEESKQYADILVVSESSLLTEIQKKIIKKEFREDILIYDCNLEIIYCFKTRKSENGNIINISALEITDVSEFLKFLTINKLFVTVTNKVEIKIEKQLYTAKEQDREKFFKKKGGYQS
;
A
#
# COMPACT_ATOMS: atom_id res chain seq x y z
N MET A 1 30.51 -5.04 -9.39
CA MET A 1 29.04 -4.89 -9.39
C MET A 1 28.48 -5.67 -8.20
N THR A 2 27.98 -5.00 -7.14
CA THR A 2 27.40 -5.72 -6.01
C THR A 2 25.95 -6.10 -6.31
N LEU A 3 25.69 -7.40 -6.41
CA LEU A 3 24.33 -7.97 -6.53
C LEU A 3 23.48 -7.52 -5.33
N ASN A 4 22.29 -6.99 -5.59
CA ASN A 4 21.31 -6.77 -4.53
C ASN A 4 20.60 -8.11 -4.29
N ASN A 5 20.63 -8.63 -3.06
CA ASN A 5 20.31 -10.02 -2.75
C ASN A 5 18.90 -10.22 -2.15
N ARG A 6 17.97 -9.27 -2.32
CA ARG A 6 16.58 -9.44 -1.88
C ARG A 6 16.05 -10.80 -2.30
N LYS A 7 15.72 -11.63 -1.32
CA LYS A 7 14.96 -12.85 -1.59
C LYS A 7 13.54 -12.40 -1.89
N ILE A 8 13.16 -12.43 -3.17
CA ILE A 8 11.78 -12.19 -3.58
C ILE A 8 10.93 -13.29 -2.92
N ASN A 9 9.98 -12.91 -2.10
CA ASN A 9 9.02 -13.84 -1.55
C ASN A 9 8.06 -14.22 -2.67
N THR A 10 8.13 -15.47 -3.13
CA THR A 10 7.29 -15.97 -4.22
C THR A 10 5.80 -15.79 -3.94
N ALA A 11 5.36 -15.94 -2.69
CA ALA A 11 3.95 -15.71 -2.35
C ALA A 11 3.55 -14.24 -2.48
N GLU A 12 4.46 -13.30 -2.14
CA GLU A 12 4.27 -11.85 -2.34
C GLU A 12 4.12 -11.55 -3.84
N LEU A 13 5.07 -12.03 -4.66
CA LEU A 13 5.08 -11.84 -6.10
C LEU A 13 3.83 -12.44 -6.77
N LEU A 14 3.55 -13.72 -6.50
CA LEU A 14 2.40 -14.40 -7.12
C LEU A 14 1.08 -13.82 -6.63
N SER A 15 0.97 -13.38 -5.37
CA SER A 15 -0.22 -12.66 -4.89
C SER A 15 -0.43 -11.38 -5.69
N ILE A 16 0.62 -10.59 -5.93
CA ILE A 16 0.50 -9.36 -6.72
C ILE A 16 0.10 -9.68 -8.16
N VAL A 17 0.82 -10.60 -8.82
CA VAL A 17 0.60 -10.93 -10.24
C VAL A 17 -0.78 -11.57 -10.47
N ASN A 18 -1.19 -12.52 -9.63
CA ASN A 18 -2.45 -13.27 -9.82
C ASN A 18 -3.70 -12.45 -9.47
N ASN A 19 -3.59 -11.52 -8.52
CA ASN A 19 -4.70 -10.63 -8.17
C ASN A 19 -4.70 -9.33 -8.97
N SER A 20 -3.71 -9.15 -9.85
CA SER A 20 -3.71 -8.08 -10.83
C SER A 20 -4.31 -8.56 -12.14
N ASP A 21 -4.93 -7.63 -12.86
CA ASP A 21 -5.23 -7.82 -14.28
C ASP A 21 -3.97 -7.52 -15.14
N GLY A 22 -2.77 -7.47 -14.55
CA GLY A 22 -1.55 -6.97 -15.16
C GLY A 22 -0.83 -6.01 -14.22
N VAL A 23 0.48 -6.19 -14.05
CA VAL A 23 1.38 -5.23 -13.39
C VAL A 23 2.60 -5.01 -14.28
N TYR A 24 3.02 -3.76 -14.45
CA TYR A 24 4.26 -3.44 -15.16
C TYR A 24 5.48 -3.91 -14.36
N GLU A 25 6.54 -4.32 -15.07
CA GLU A 25 7.81 -4.71 -14.45
C GLU A 25 8.35 -3.62 -13.51
N ARG A 26 8.28 -2.36 -13.94
CA ARG A 26 8.69 -1.18 -13.16
C ARG A 26 7.93 -1.04 -11.83
N ASP A 27 6.64 -1.40 -11.83
CA ASP A 27 5.79 -1.28 -10.64
C ASP A 27 6.05 -2.45 -9.70
N LEU A 28 6.32 -3.65 -10.23
CA LEU A 28 6.83 -4.78 -9.44
C LEU A 28 8.17 -4.45 -8.77
N LEU A 29 9.07 -3.75 -9.46
CA LEU A 29 10.34 -3.29 -8.87
C LEU A 29 10.12 -2.34 -7.69
N LYS A 30 9.16 -1.42 -7.81
CA LYS A 30 8.78 -0.51 -6.72
C LYS A 30 8.14 -1.26 -5.55
N LEU A 31 7.12 -2.08 -5.82
CA LEU A 31 6.36 -2.84 -4.82
C LEU A 31 7.25 -3.85 -4.07
N LEU A 32 8.08 -4.58 -4.81
CA LEU A 32 8.98 -5.60 -4.28
C LEU A 32 10.35 -5.03 -3.90
N ASN A 33 10.58 -3.72 -4.05
CA ASN A 33 11.83 -3.02 -3.72
C ASN A 33 13.08 -3.90 -3.98
N CYS A 34 13.22 -4.34 -5.24
CA CYS A 34 14.22 -5.31 -5.67
C CYS A 34 14.94 -4.80 -6.94
N ASN A 35 15.94 -5.55 -7.43
CA ASN A 35 16.68 -5.16 -8.63
C ASN A 35 16.15 -5.86 -9.89
N ASP A 36 16.32 -5.18 -11.01
CA ASP A 36 15.86 -5.57 -12.35
C ASP A 36 16.36 -6.96 -12.74
N SER A 37 17.68 -7.21 -12.67
CA SER A 37 18.27 -8.49 -13.09
C SER A 37 17.67 -9.71 -12.37
N ARG A 38 17.48 -9.62 -11.05
CA ARG A 38 16.94 -10.72 -10.25
C ARG A 38 15.44 -10.87 -10.42
N LEU A 39 14.70 -9.76 -10.43
CA LEU A 39 13.28 -9.79 -10.73
C LEU A 39 13.06 -10.43 -12.10
N ASN A 40 13.84 -10.03 -13.10
CA ASN A 40 13.74 -10.53 -14.47
C ASN A 40 14.07 -12.01 -14.59
N ASN A 41 15.10 -12.50 -13.88
CA ASN A 41 15.39 -13.93 -13.83
C ASN A 41 14.25 -14.73 -13.20
N ILE A 42 13.70 -14.25 -12.08
CA ILE A 42 12.60 -14.93 -11.38
C ILE A 42 11.32 -14.91 -12.22
N LEU A 43 10.99 -13.77 -12.83
CA LEU A 43 9.85 -13.62 -13.72
C LEU A 43 10.01 -14.45 -15.00
N ALA A 44 11.23 -14.53 -15.56
CA ALA A 44 11.53 -15.36 -16.72
C ALA A 44 11.33 -16.85 -16.41
N ASN A 45 11.80 -17.32 -15.25
CA ASN A 45 11.58 -18.69 -14.81
C ASN A 45 10.09 -18.99 -14.60
N TYR A 46 9.35 -18.13 -13.90
CA TYR A 46 7.91 -18.34 -13.73
C TYR A 46 7.12 -18.23 -15.04
N ALA A 47 7.60 -17.44 -16.00
CA ALA A 47 7.01 -17.37 -17.33
C ALA A 47 7.32 -18.62 -18.16
N SER A 48 8.55 -19.14 -18.12
CA SER A 48 8.91 -20.40 -18.78
C SER A 48 8.13 -21.58 -18.21
N ASP A 49 7.94 -21.58 -16.90
CA ASP A 49 7.16 -22.59 -16.18
C ASP A 49 5.64 -22.40 -16.35
N LYS A 50 5.22 -21.38 -17.14
CA LYS A 50 3.81 -21.02 -17.42
C LYS A 50 2.98 -20.72 -16.16
N VAL A 51 3.65 -20.34 -15.07
CA VAL A 51 3.00 -19.88 -13.82
C VAL A 51 2.44 -18.47 -13.98
N ILE A 52 3.12 -17.62 -14.75
CA ILE A 52 2.68 -16.26 -15.10
C ILE A 52 2.84 -16.04 -16.61
N LYS A 53 2.02 -15.19 -17.21
CA LYS A 53 2.17 -14.75 -18.60
C LYS A 53 2.95 -13.45 -18.66
N LYS A 54 3.94 -13.39 -19.55
CA LYS A 54 4.70 -12.17 -19.90
C LYS A 54 4.21 -11.65 -21.25
N ASP A 55 3.92 -10.36 -21.33
CA ASP A 55 3.54 -9.68 -22.57
C ASP A 55 4.18 -8.29 -22.65
N LYS A 56 4.09 -7.65 -23.83
CA LYS A 56 4.65 -6.33 -24.11
C LYS A 56 3.59 -5.39 -24.69
N ILE A 57 3.47 -4.19 -24.13
CA ILE A 57 2.66 -3.09 -24.70
C ILE A 57 3.57 -1.89 -24.89
N LYS A 58 3.63 -1.37 -26.13
CA LYS A 58 4.58 -0.33 -26.53
C LYS A 58 6.00 -0.75 -26.11
N GLN A 59 6.64 0.00 -25.23
CA GLN A 59 8.00 -0.25 -24.74
C GLN A 59 8.07 -0.98 -23.38
N ASN A 60 6.93 -1.27 -22.73
CA ASN A 60 6.89 -1.80 -21.36
C ASN A 60 6.48 -3.28 -21.32
N TYR A 61 7.15 -4.06 -20.47
CA TYR A 61 6.79 -5.44 -20.14
C TYR A 61 5.82 -5.49 -18.95
N TYR A 62 4.88 -6.43 -18.99
CA TYR A 62 3.91 -6.68 -17.91
C TYR A 62 3.66 -8.18 -17.71
N TYR A 63 3.18 -8.53 -16.50
CA TYR A 63 3.03 -9.92 -16.04
C TYR A 63 1.64 -10.18 -15.43
N LYS A 64 0.99 -11.32 -15.75
CA LYS A 64 -0.33 -11.73 -15.20
C LYS A 64 -0.77 -13.17 -15.50
N SER A 65 -1.84 -13.63 -14.85
CA SER A 65 -2.51 -14.90 -15.16
C SER A 65 -3.55 -14.80 -16.32
N LYS A 66 -4.19 -13.63 -16.57
CA LYS A 66 -5.16 -13.42 -17.68
C LYS A 66 -5.16 -12.00 -18.28
N ILE A 67 -5.19 -11.94 -19.62
CA ILE A 67 -5.47 -10.83 -20.59
C ILE A 67 -6.49 -9.69 -20.33
N ASP A 68 -6.39 -8.78 -19.35
CA ASP A 68 -7.15 -7.49 -19.37
C ASP A 68 -6.25 -6.25 -19.14
N LEU A 69 -6.34 -5.17 -19.95
CA LEU A 69 -5.41 -4.03 -19.90
C LEU A 69 -6.00 -2.77 -19.28
N ASN A 70 -7.31 -2.72 -19.08
CA ASN A 70 -8.01 -1.51 -18.69
C ASN A 70 -7.73 -1.13 -17.21
N ASN A 71 -7.31 -2.09 -16.39
CA ASN A 71 -7.09 -1.88 -14.94
C ASN A 71 -5.64 -1.60 -14.54
N LEU A 72 -4.76 -1.24 -15.49
CA LEU A 72 -3.36 -0.90 -15.21
C LEU A 72 -3.25 0.47 -14.52
N GLU A 73 -4.06 1.44 -14.92
CA GLU A 73 -4.07 2.79 -14.36
C GLU A 73 -4.43 2.82 -12.88
N SER A 74 -5.49 2.11 -12.48
CA SER A 74 -5.86 1.97 -11.06
C SER A 74 -4.74 1.29 -10.25
N THR A 75 -4.00 0.36 -10.85
CA THR A 75 -2.86 -0.27 -10.17
C THR A 75 -1.73 0.74 -9.97
N GLN A 76 -1.53 1.64 -10.93
CA GLN A 76 -0.52 2.70 -10.85
C GLN A 76 -0.80 3.67 -9.68
N ASN A 77 -2.05 4.07 -9.44
CA ASN A 77 -2.41 4.94 -8.31
C ASN A 77 -2.08 4.31 -6.95
N LEU A 78 -2.37 3.00 -6.78
CA LEU A 78 -1.98 2.24 -5.58
C LEU A 78 -0.45 2.12 -5.45
N VAL A 79 0.27 2.06 -6.56
CA VAL A 79 1.74 2.01 -6.57
C VAL A 79 2.35 3.37 -6.25
N SER A 80 1.74 4.48 -6.67
CA SER A 80 2.18 5.84 -6.27
C SER A 80 2.16 6.01 -4.76
N PHE A 81 1.19 5.41 -4.07
CA PHE A 81 1.19 5.39 -2.60
C PHE A 81 2.45 4.71 -2.00
N MET A 82 3.05 3.74 -2.68
CA MET A 82 4.33 3.15 -2.22
C MET A 82 5.48 4.14 -2.28
N ASP A 83 5.46 5.10 -3.19
CA ASP A 83 6.47 6.16 -3.23
C ASP A 83 6.36 7.03 -1.97
N ILE A 84 5.16 7.28 -1.44
CA ILE A 84 4.95 7.92 -0.14
C ILE A 84 5.42 7.07 1.04
N ILE A 85 5.07 5.78 1.08
CA ILE A 85 5.58 4.85 2.09
C ILE A 85 7.11 4.86 2.13
N ASN A 86 7.75 4.89 0.96
CA ASN A 86 9.20 4.97 0.85
C ASN A 86 9.75 6.34 1.27
N LYS A 87 9.11 7.44 0.86
CA LYS A 87 9.48 8.82 1.22
C LYS A 87 9.46 9.03 2.74
N PHE A 88 8.39 8.61 3.40
CA PHE A 88 8.26 8.65 4.87
C PHE A 88 9.06 7.56 5.60
N ARG A 89 9.78 6.71 4.86
CA ARG A 89 10.56 5.58 5.39
C ARG A 89 9.72 4.68 6.29
N ILE A 90 8.42 4.55 6.00
CA ILE A 90 7.52 3.67 6.74
C ILE A 90 8.01 2.24 6.60
N LYS A 91 8.17 1.56 7.74
CA LYS A 91 8.70 0.21 7.82
C LYS A 91 7.61 -0.79 7.47
N TYR A 92 7.84 -1.66 6.49
CA TYR A 92 6.89 -2.72 6.10
C TYR A 92 7.57 -4.08 5.89
N SER A 93 6.89 -5.18 6.23
CA SER A 93 7.37 -6.55 6.05
C SER A 93 6.76 -7.25 4.85
N ARG A 94 5.54 -6.90 4.42
CA ARG A 94 4.84 -7.55 3.29
C ARG A 94 3.98 -6.56 2.51
N VAL A 95 3.86 -6.81 1.20
CA VAL A 95 2.97 -6.08 0.29
C VAL A 95 2.17 -7.10 -0.52
N SER A 96 0.86 -6.94 -0.64
CA SER A 96 0.05 -7.84 -1.46
C SER A 96 -1.08 -7.08 -2.15
N LEU A 97 -1.34 -7.42 -3.42
CA LEU A 97 -2.53 -6.94 -4.11
C LEU A 97 -3.64 -7.96 -3.91
N LYS A 98 -4.85 -7.50 -3.63
CA LYS A 98 -6.06 -8.33 -3.55
C LYS A 98 -7.17 -7.72 -4.39
N LYS A 99 -7.93 -8.58 -5.05
CA LYS A 99 -9.10 -8.20 -5.83
C LYS A 99 -10.36 -8.62 -5.09
N ASP A 100 -11.29 -7.69 -4.89
CA ASP A 100 -12.62 -8.02 -4.37
C ASP A 100 -13.38 -8.83 -5.42
N SER A 101 -13.97 -9.96 -5.00
CA SER A 101 -14.64 -10.87 -5.93
C SER A 101 -15.96 -10.30 -6.48
N LYS A 102 -16.60 -9.37 -5.77
CA LYS A 102 -17.89 -8.76 -6.13
C LYS A 102 -17.68 -7.49 -6.94
N THR A 103 -16.91 -6.54 -6.40
CA THR A 103 -16.71 -5.23 -7.02
C THR A 103 -15.60 -5.23 -8.06
N LYS A 104 -14.76 -6.28 -8.08
CA LYS A 104 -13.51 -6.36 -8.87
C LYS A 104 -12.50 -5.27 -8.52
N GLU A 105 -12.75 -4.50 -7.47
CA GLU A 105 -11.83 -3.48 -7.00
C GLU A 105 -10.54 -4.09 -6.48
N LYS A 106 -9.46 -3.34 -6.68
CA LYS A 106 -8.13 -3.73 -6.22
C LYS A 106 -7.80 -2.96 -4.96
N SER A 107 -7.31 -3.68 -3.97
CA SER A 107 -6.71 -3.10 -2.78
C SER A 107 -5.28 -3.57 -2.59
N LEU A 108 -4.40 -2.64 -2.26
CA LEU A 108 -3.04 -2.93 -1.82
C LEU A 108 -3.02 -3.08 -0.31
N PHE A 109 -2.54 -4.23 0.17
CA PHE A 109 -2.36 -4.51 1.59
C PHE A 109 -0.88 -4.44 1.96
N ILE A 110 -0.57 -3.63 2.97
CA ILE A 110 0.79 -3.42 3.46
C ILE A 110 0.82 -3.76 4.95
N ASP A 111 1.66 -4.72 5.32
CA ASP A 111 1.92 -5.04 6.72
C ASP A 111 3.11 -4.22 7.21
N THR A 112 2.84 -3.25 8.07
CA THR A 112 3.84 -2.37 8.68
C THR A 112 4.20 -2.82 10.08
N ILE A 113 5.44 -2.53 10.50
CA ILE A 113 5.98 -2.99 11.78
C ILE A 113 6.53 -1.81 12.57
N ILE A 114 6.16 -1.75 13.85
CA ILE A 114 6.83 -0.91 14.84
C ILE A 114 7.27 -1.77 16.03
N ASP A 115 8.53 -1.59 16.43
CA ASP A 115 9.14 -2.25 17.58
C ASP A 115 9.07 -1.33 18.80
N PHE A 116 8.49 -1.80 19.90
CA PHE A 116 8.44 -1.07 21.15
C PHE A 116 8.73 -2.03 22.32
N LYS A 117 9.95 -1.98 22.86
CA LYS A 117 10.36 -2.67 24.12
C LYS A 117 9.72 -4.06 24.28
N ASP A 118 10.08 -4.99 23.40
CA ASP A 118 9.64 -6.41 23.35
C ASP A 118 8.22 -6.69 22.83
N VAL A 119 7.46 -5.65 22.49
CA VAL A 119 6.15 -5.77 21.86
C VAL A 119 6.23 -5.28 20.42
N LEU A 120 5.75 -6.11 19.49
CA LEU A 120 5.68 -5.76 18.08
C LEU A 120 4.25 -5.32 17.75
N ARG A 121 4.10 -4.10 17.22
CA ARG A 121 2.83 -3.66 16.65
C ARG A 121 2.84 -3.85 15.15
N LYS A 122 1.86 -4.60 14.65
CA LYS A 122 1.59 -4.75 13.22
C LYS A 122 0.43 -3.84 12.85
N TYR A 123 0.65 -2.96 11.89
CA TYR A 123 -0.44 -2.18 11.30
C TYR A 123 -0.63 -2.65 9.88
N LYS A 124 -1.84 -3.07 9.57
CA LYS A 124 -2.22 -3.43 8.22
C LYS A 124 -2.85 -2.21 7.57
N LEU A 125 -2.37 -1.83 6.41
CA LEU A 125 -2.94 -0.75 5.61
C LEU A 125 -3.67 -1.39 4.44
N LYS A 126 -4.93 -1.01 4.23
CA LYS A 126 -5.69 -1.35 3.02
C LYS A 126 -5.81 -0.08 2.20
N VAL A 127 -5.16 -0.07 1.05
CA VAL A 127 -5.18 1.07 0.12
C VAL A 127 -6.12 0.72 -1.04
N SER A 128 -7.14 1.53 -1.29
CA SER A 128 -8.14 1.30 -2.35
C SER A 128 -8.32 2.54 -3.21
N ASN A 129 -8.50 2.39 -4.52
CA ASN A 129 -8.87 3.51 -5.38
C ASN A 129 -10.35 3.82 -5.26
N ILE A 130 -10.66 5.11 -5.14
CA ILE A 130 -12.00 5.62 -5.07
C ILE A 130 -12.25 6.53 -6.27
N HIS A 131 -13.41 6.32 -6.87
CA HIS A 131 -14.01 7.07 -7.97
C HIS A 131 -15.44 7.41 -7.58
N TYR A 132 -16.08 8.35 -8.27
CA TYR A 132 -17.48 8.67 -8.00
C TYR A 132 -18.40 7.44 -8.13
N ASP A 133 -18.16 6.62 -9.13
CA ASP A 133 -18.97 5.44 -9.44
C ASP A 133 -18.94 4.34 -8.36
N ASN A 134 -17.88 4.31 -7.54
CA ASN A 134 -17.73 3.27 -6.51
C ASN A 134 -17.84 3.81 -5.07
N LEU A 135 -17.96 5.13 -4.91
CA LEU A 135 -17.98 5.76 -3.60
C LEU A 135 -19.19 5.33 -2.77
N ASP A 136 -20.34 5.15 -3.41
CA ASP A 136 -21.58 4.71 -2.74
C ASP A 136 -21.57 3.21 -2.41
N ASP A 137 -20.89 2.41 -3.22
CA ASP A 137 -20.72 0.97 -3.00
C ASP A 137 -19.59 0.64 -2.02
N LEU A 138 -18.80 1.64 -1.63
CA LEU A 138 -17.68 1.45 -0.72
C LEU A 138 -18.15 1.03 0.67
N LYS A 139 -17.90 -0.23 1.01
CA LYS A 139 -18.18 -0.77 2.35
C LYS A 139 -16.96 -0.65 3.24
N ILE A 140 -17.05 0.28 4.19
CA ILE A 140 -16.06 0.44 5.24
C ILE A 140 -16.55 -0.29 6.47
N GLU A 141 -16.12 -1.55 6.65
CA GLU A 141 -16.57 -2.33 7.82
C GLU A 141 -16.20 -1.63 9.15
N GLU A 142 -17.09 -1.73 10.12
CA GLU A 142 -17.07 -0.96 11.37
C GLU A 142 -15.94 -1.36 12.34
N SER A 143 -15.46 -2.61 12.30
CA SER A 143 -14.44 -3.12 13.22
C SER A 143 -13.33 -3.84 12.46
N LYS A 144 -12.15 -3.20 12.40
CA LYS A 144 -10.99 -3.70 11.66
C LYS A 144 -9.69 -3.44 12.38
N GLN A 145 -8.79 -4.42 12.30
CA GLN A 145 -7.39 -4.26 12.67
C GLN A 145 -6.55 -3.75 11.49
N TYR A 146 -7.11 -2.84 10.68
CA TYR A 146 -6.42 -2.21 9.57
C TYR A 146 -6.94 -0.80 9.28
N ALA A 147 -6.06 0.06 8.80
CA ALA A 147 -6.40 1.41 8.37
C ALA A 147 -6.81 1.40 6.89
N ASP A 148 -7.96 1.99 6.59
CA ASP A 148 -8.38 2.23 5.21
C ASP A 148 -7.69 3.52 4.71
N ILE A 149 -7.06 3.41 3.54
CA ILE A 149 -6.45 4.52 2.82
C ILE A 149 -7.14 4.62 1.47
N LEU A 150 -7.91 5.69 1.26
CA LEU A 150 -8.65 5.91 0.04
C LEU A 150 -7.82 6.76 -0.91
N VAL A 151 -7.46 6.21 -2.05
CA VAL A 151 -6.74 6.91 -3.11
C VAL A 151 -7.75 7.66 -3.96
N VAL A 152 -7.60 8.98 -4.00
CA VAL A 152 -8.48 9.86 -4.77
C VAL A 152 -7.66 10.55 -5.86
N SER A 153 -8.22 10.59 -7.06
CA SER A 153 -7.67 11.31 -8.22
C SER A 153 -8.37 12.64 -8.49
N GLU A 154 -9.42 12.94 -7.74
CA GLU A 154 -10.25 14.13 -7.92
C GLU A 154 -10.45 14.80 -6.56
N SER A 155 -10.05 16.07 -6.43
CA SER A 155 -10.13 16.78 -5.14
C SER A 155 -11.56 16.93 -4.62
N SER A 156 -12.56 16.90 -5.51
CA SER A 156 -13.98 16.93 -5.15
C SER A 156 -14.44 15.67 -4.40
N LEU A 157 -13.76 14.53 -4.55
CA LEU A 157 -14.03 13.31 -3.77
C LEU A 157 -13.73 13.52 -2.28
N LEU A 158 -12.77 14.38 -1.93
CA LEU A 158 -12.47 14.69 -0.53
C LEU A 158 -13.70 15.26 0.18
N THR A 159 -14.42 16.16 -0.48
CA THR A 159 -15.64 16.79 0.04
C THR A 159 -16.78 15.78 0.17
N GLU A 160 -16.94 14.87 -0.80
CA GLU A 160 -17.97 13.83 -0.70
C GLU A 160 -17.68 12.83 0.42
N ILE A 161 -16.42 12.44 0.59
CA ILE A 161 -15.98 11.57 1.69
C ILE A 161 -16.25 12.25 3.04
N GLN A 162 -15.96 13.55 3.18
CA GLN A 162 -16.31 14.31 4.40
C GLN A 162 -17.81 14.27 4.70
N LYS A 163 -18.67 14.46 3.68
CA LYS A 163 -20.13 14.35 3.84
C LYS A 163 -20.54 12.97 4.33
N LYS A 164 -19.96 11.90 3.78
CA LYS A 164 -20.23 10.51 4.23
C LYS A 164 -19.78 10.26 5.67
N ILE A 165 -18.66 10.84 6.10
CA ILE A 165 -18.22 10.78 7.51
C ILE A 165 -19.20 11.53 8.43
N ILE A 166 -19.64 12.74 8.05
CA ILE A 166 -20.62 13.52 8.81
C ILE A 166 -21.94 12.74 8.98
N LYS A 167 -22.38 12.06 7.92
CA LYS A 167 -23.58 11.20 7.93
C LYS A 167 -23.37 9.87 8.67
N LYS A 168 -22.16 9.59 9.18
CA LYS A 168 -21.76 8.32 9.81
C LYS A 168 -21.86 7.11 8.88
N GLU A 169 -21.85 7.33 7.56
CA GLU A 169 -21.75 6.27 6.56
C GLU A 169 -20.33 5.71 6.52
N PHE A 170 -19.34 6.58 6.73
CA PHE A 170 -17.92 6.24 6.81
C PHE A 170 -17.34 6.47 8.20
N ARG A 171 -16.31 5.69 8.54
CA ARG A 171 -15.56 5.85 9.80
C ARG A 171 -14.72 7.12 9.79
N GLU A 172 -14.48 7.69 10.96
CA GLU A 172 -13.64 8.89 11.11
C GLU A 172 -12.13 8.58 10.99
N ASP A 173 -11.74 7.32 11.15
CA ASP A 173 -10.36 6.83 11.19
C ASP A 173 -9.83 6.37 9.82
N ILE A 174 -10.33 6.99 8.75
CA ILE A 174 -9.89 6.78 7.37
C ILE A 174 -8.80 7.81 7.00
N LEU A 175 -7.84 7.36 6.19
CA LEU A 175 -6.84 8.21 5.55
C LEU A 175 -7.19 8.42 4.08
N ILE A 176 -6.86 9.60 3.56
CA ILE A 176 -7.05 9.94 2.14
C ILE A 176 -5.69 10.17 1.53
N TYR A 177 -5.39 9.48 0.44
CA TYR A 177 -4.21 9.77 -0.38
C TYR A 177 -4.67 10.48 -1.66
N ASP A 178 -4.32 11.76 -1.79
CA ASP A 178 -4.51 12.48 -3.06
C ASP A 178 -3.33 12.14 -3.97
N CYS A 179 -3.59 11.39 -5.04
CA CYS A 179 -2.53 10.90 -5.91
C CYS A 179 -1.96 11.98 -6.83
N ASN A 180 -2.65 13.10 -7.03
CA ASN A 180 -2.15 14.19 -7.86
C ASN A 180 -1.23 15.11 -7.07
N LEU A 181 -1.58 15.35 -5.80
CA LEU A 181 -0.77 16.17 -4.90
C LEU A 181 0.33 15.36 -4.20
N GLU A 182 0.24 14.04 -4.22
CA GLU A 182 1.11 13.12 -3.47
C GLU A 182 1.08 13.41 -1.96
N ILE A 183 -0.11 13.71 -1.43
CA ILE A 183 -0.33 14.07 -0.02
C ILE A 183 -1.28 13.06 0.64
N ILE A 184 -1.00 12.73 1.91
CA ILE A 184 -1.90 11.95 2.76
C ILE A 184 -2.59 12.89 3.75
N TYR A 185 -3.91 12.78 3.86
CA TYR A 185 -4.72 13.49 4.82
C TYR A 185 -5.36 12.52 5.83
N CYS A 186 -5.56 13.00 7.06
CA CYS A 186 -6.52 12.45 8.00
C CYS A 186 -7.60 13.49 8.32
N PHE A 187 -8.77 13.05 8.75
CA PHE A 187 -9.81 13.97 9.18
C PHE A 187 -9.76 14.23 10.68
N LYS A 188 -9.82 15.51 11.05
CA LYS A 188 -10.05 15.94 12.43
C LYS A 188 -11.48 16.42 12.57
N THR A 189 -12.24 15.72 13.40
CA THR A 189 -13.64 16.03 13.70
C THR A 189 -13.75 16.76 15.04
N ARG A 190 -14.70 17.69 15.12
CA ARG A 190 -15.17 18.29 16.37
C ARG A 190 -16.63 17.89 16.56
N LYS A 191 -16.93 17.32 17.72
CA LYS A 191 -18.27 16.82 18.05
C LYS A 191 -19.00 17.76 19.00
N SER A 192 -20.34 17.77 18.90
CA SER A 192 -21.22 18.37 19.89
C SER A 192 -21.27 17.51 21.15
N GLU A 193 -21.88 18.03 22.21
CA GLU A 193 -22.16 17.27 23.44
C GLU A 193 -22.97 15.99 23.16
N ASN A 194 -23.85 16.04 22.14
CA ASN A 194 -24.67 14.91 21.70
C ASN A 194 -23.91 13.94 20.76
N GLY A 195 -22.61 14.13 20.54
CA GLY A 195 -21.76 13.26 19.73
C GLY A 195 -21.89 13.44 18.21
N ASN A 196 -22.58 14.48 17.74
CA ASN A 196 -22.70 14.79 16.31
C ASN A 196 -21.51 15.62 15.82
N ILE A 197 -21.02 15.36 14.61
CA ILE A 197 -19.91 16.12 14.03
C ILE A 197 -20.41 17.52 13.65
N ILE A 198 -19.85 18.55 14.29
CA ILE A 198 -20.14 19.97 14.00
C ILE A 198 -19.15 20.52 12.97
N ASN A 199 -17.92 20.02 12.98
CA ASN A 199 -16.86 20.45 12.08
C ASN A 199 -15.98 19.26 11.72
N ILE A 200 -15.57 19.19 10.46
CA ILE A 200 -14.58 18.26 9.94
C ILE A 200 -13.55 19.05 9.13
N SER A 201 -12.28 18.76 9.35
CA SER A 201 -11.16 19.38 8.62
C SER A 201 -10.21 18.30 8.15
N ALA A 202 -9.71 18.42 6.92
CA ALA A 202 -8.62 17.58 6.43
C ALA A 202 -7.29 18.14 6.95
N LEU A 203 -6.50 17.31 7.61
CA LEU A 203 -5.16 17.62 8.07
C LEU A 203 -4.16 16.77 7.30
N GLU A 204 -3.18 17.44 6.70
CA GLU A 204 -2.05 16.77 6.06
C GLU A 204 -1.23 16.02 7.11
N ILE A 205 -0.79 14.81 6.75
CA ILE A 205 0.20 14.05 7.48
C ILE A 205 1.57 14.39 6.89
N THR A 206 2.34 15.16 7.66
CA THR A 206 3.60 15.75 7.21
C THR A 206 4.80 14.84 7.46
N ASP A 207 4.68 13.92 8.42
CA ASP A 207 5.75 12.99 8.76
C ASP A 207 5.26 11.61 9.24
N VAL A 208 6.23 10.71 9.42
CA VAL A 208 5.96 9.34 9.86
C VAL A 208 5.45 9.27 11.31
N SER A 209 5.85 10.20 12.17
CA SER A 209 5.41 10.23 13.57
C SER A 209 3.91 10.54 13.65
N GLU A 210 3.44 11.51 12.86
CA GLU A 210 2.02 11.85 12.73
C GLU A 210 1.20 10.67 12.19
N PHE A 211 1.70 10.01 11.14
CA PHE A 211 1.08 8.81 10.59
C PHE A 211 0.93 7.71 11.64
N LEU A 212 2.00 7.40 12.38
CA LEU A 212 2.00 6.35 13.40
C LEU A 212 1.16 6.72 14.62
N LYS A 213 1.12 8.01 14.98
CA LYS A 213 0.28 8.55 16.04
C LYS A 213 -1.20 8.38 15.69
N PHE A 214 -1.60 8.72 14.47
CA PHE A 214 -2.96 8.50 13.97
C PHE A 214 -3.37 7.03 14.11
N LEU A 215 -2.55 6.11 13.59
CA LEU A 215 -2.85 4.68 13.67
C LEU A 215 -2.95 4.17 15.11
N THR A 216 -2.12 4.70 16.01
CA THR A 216 -2.08 4.28 17.41
C THR A 216 -3.28 4.81 18.19
N ILE A 217 -3.65 6.08 18.01
CA ILE A 217 -4.81 6.70 18.69
C ILE A 217 -6.09 5.97 18.31
N ASN A 218 -6.24 5.63 17.02
CA ASN A 218 -7.40 4.93 16.51
C ASN A 218 -7.34 3.40 16.73
N LYS A 219 -6.32 2.89 17.44
CA LYS A 219 -6.13 1.45 17.74
C LYS A 219 -6.15 0.56 16.49
N LEU A 220 -5.65 1.06 15.36
CA LEU A 220 -5.61 0.37 14.06
C LEU A 220 -4.41 -0.58 13.95
N PHE A 221 -4.19 -1.40 14.97
CA PHE A 221 -3.03 -2.29 15.06
C PHE A 221 -3.33 -3.60 15.76
N VAL A 222 -2.49 -4.59 15.49
CA VAL A 222 -2.42 -5.86 16.20
C VAL A 222 -1.16 -5.88 17.05
N THR A 223 -1.32 -6.28 18.31
CA THR A 223 -0.20 -6.48 19.22
C THR A 223 0.27 -7.93 19.10
N VAL A 224 1.52 -8.14 18.70
CA VAL A 224 2.16 -9.46 18.66
C VAL A 224 3.11 -9.57 19.83
N THR A 225 2.89 -10.58 20.67
CA THR A 225 3.70 -10.89 21.86
C THR A 225 4.51 -12.19 21.71
N ASN A 226 4.23 -12.98 20.67
CA ASN A 226 4.94 -14.23 20.41
C ASN A 226 6.38 -13.96 19.93
N LYS A 227 7.39 -14.38 20.72
CA LYS A 227 8.81 -14.13 20.43
C LYS A 227 9.29 -14.70 19.08
N VAL A 228 8.78 -15.85 18.65
CA VAL A 228 9.16 -16.47 17.36
C VAL A 228 8.61 -15.65 16.20
N GLU A 229 7.34 -15.27 16.27
CA GLU A 229 6.71 -14.43 15.26
C GLU A 229 7.39 -13.06 15.17
N ILE A 230 7.69 -12.46 16.33
CA ILE A 230 8.45 -11.20 16.41
C ILE A 230 9.80 -11.35 15.69
N LYS A 231 10.52 -12.46 15.90
CA LYS A 231 11.82 -12.71 15.24
C LYS A 231 11.68 -12.82 13.72
N ILE A 232 10.68 -13.57 13.23
CA ILE A 232 10.44 -13.75 11.78
C ILE A 232 10.14 -12.41 11.12
N GLU A 233 9.27 -11.62 11.72
CA GLU A 233 8.86 -10.32 11.18
C GLU A 233 10.01 -9.31 11.18
N LYS A 234 10.82 -9.29 12.25
CA LYS A 234 12.05 -8.47 12.31
C LYS A 234 13.06 -8.88 11.23
N GLN A 235 13.19 -10.18 10.95
CA GLN A 235 14.06 -10.67 9.87
C GLN A 235 13.57 -10.22 8.49
N LEU A 236 12.27 -10.36 8.21
CA LEU A 236 11.67 -9.89 6.95
C LEU A 236 11.87 -8.39 6.75
N TYR A 237 11.65 -7.60 7.82
CA TYR A 237 11.89 -6.16 7.81
C TYR A 237 13.37 -5.82 7.55
N THR A 238 14.29 -6.43 8.30
CA THR A 238 15.73 -6.13 8.19
C THR A 238 16.25 -6.43 6.79
N ALA A 239 15.80 -7.53 6.19
CA ALA A 239 16.11 -7.85 4.81
C ALA A 239 15.62 -6.74 3.85
N LYS A 240 14.36 -6.30 3.99
CA LYS A 240 13.79 -5.23 3.15
C LYS A 240 14.54 -3.91 3.24
N GLU A 241 15.00 -3.51 4.42
CA GLU A 241 15.78 -2.26 4.58
C GLU A 241 17.15 -2.33 3.91
N GLN A 242 17.87 -3.44 4.09
CA GLN A 242 19.17 -3.64 3.43
C GLN A 242 19.02 -3.60 1.90
N ASP A 243 17.94 -4.18 1.39
CA ASP A 243 17.66 -4.19 -0.04
C ASP A 243 17.30 -2.80 -0.56
N ARG A 244 16.55 -2.01 0.24
CA ARG A 244 16.22 -0.61 -0.04
C ARG A 244 17.48 0.25 -0.16
N GLU A 245 18.38 0.17 0.81
CA GLU A 245 19.63 0.92 0.80
C GLU A 245 20.48 0.59 -0.44
N LYS A 246 20.56 -0.69 -0.80
CA LYS A 246 21.28 -1.13 -2.01
C LYS A 246 20.62 -0.64 -3.29
N PHE A 247 19.29 -0.61 -3.35
CA PHE A 247 18.54 -0.09 -4.50
C PHE A 247 18.82 1.41 -4.71
N PHE A 248 18.71 2.23 -3.66
CA PHE A 248 18.95 3.67 -3.76
C PHE A 248 20.41 4.02 -4.05
N LYS A 249 21.38 3.30 -3.45
CA LYS A 249 22.82 3.50 -3.75
C LYS A 249 23.16 3.31 -5.23
N LYS A 250 22.41 2.48 -5.97
CA LYS A 250 22.62 2.28 -7.42
C LYS A 250 21.97 3.35 -8.28
N LYS A 251 20.85 3.93 -7.82
CA LYS A 251 20.17 5.03 -8.54
C LYS A 251 20.86 6.38 -8.33
N GLY A 252 21.55 6.58 -7.21
CA GLY A 252 22.28 7.81 -6.86
C GLY A 252 23.72 7.90 -7.36
N GLY A 253 24.11 7.14 -8.39
CA GLY A 253 25.44 7.21 -9.02
C GLY A 253 25.69 8.46 -9.89
N TYR A 254 24.80 9.44 -9.86
CA TYR A 254 25.02 10.79 -10.38
C TYR A 254 24.47 11.79 -9.36
N GLN A 255 25.34 12.28 -8.51
CA GLN A 255 25.31 13.61 -7.90
C GLN A 255 26.57 13.75 -7.04
N SER A 256 27.63 14.24 -7.68
CA SER A 256 28.73 15.00 -7.07
C SER A 256 28.46 16.47 -7.32
#